data_AF-A0A1I4IZM1-F1
#
_entry.id   AF-A0A1I4IZM1-F1
#
_cell.length_a   1.000
_cell.length_b   1.000
_cell.length_c   1.000
_cell.angle_alpha   90.00
_cell.angle_beta   90.00
_cell.angle_gamma   90.00
#
_symmetry.space_group_name_H-M   'P 1'
#
loop_
_entity.id
_entity.type
_entity.pdbx_description
1 polymer ?
#
loop_
_entity_poly.entity_id
_entity_poly.type
_entity_poly.pdbx_seq_one_letter_code
_entity_poly.pdbx_strand_id
1 'polypeptide(L)'
;MQIIGTLLLNGMQIYSYLIIIYILLSWFPNARESSIGKILGSVVEPYLEPFRRIIPPLGMIDISPIVAIVALHFARFGVMALFF
;
A
#
# COMPACT_ATOMS: atom_id res chain seq x y z
N MET A 1 -21.65 9.46 10.77
CA MET A 1 -20.83 8.24 10.73
C MET A 1 -20.52 7.81 9.30
N GLN A 2 -21.50 7.77 8.38
CA GLN A 2 -21.27 7.43 6.97
C GLN A 2 -20.20 8.29 6.26
N ILE A 3 -20.20 9.62 6.48
CA ILE A 3 -19.18 10.52 5.89
C ILE A 3 -17.75 10.08 6.28
N ILE A 4 -17.56 9.71 7.55
CA ILE A 4 -16.25 9.25 8.06
C ILE A 4 -15.88 7.93 7.37
N GLY A 5 -16.82 6.98 7.29
CA GLY A 5 -16.62 5.74 6.56
C GLY A 5 -16.21 5.96 5.10
N THR A 6 -16.88 6.87 4.39
CA THR A 6 -16.57 7.21 3.00
C THR A 6 -15.17 7.81 2.86
N LEU A 7 -14.78 8.72 3.74
CA LEU A 7 -13.43 9.33 3.72
C LEU A 7 -12.34 8.28 3.96
N LEU A 8 -12.55 7.36 4.92
CA LEU A 8 -11.62 6.27 5.19
C LEU A 8 -11.49 5.34 3.98
N LEU A 9 -12.61 4.90 3.39
CA LEU A 9 -12.59 4.00 2.23
C LEU A 9 -11.90 4.64 1.03
N ASN A 10 -12.14 5.93 0.77
CA ASN A 10 -11.47 6.67 -0.30
C ASN A 10 -9.96 6.79 -0.02
N GLY A 11 -9.58 7.12 1.22
CA GLY A 11 -8.18 7.18 1.64
C GLY A 11 -7.45 5.85 1.46
N MET A 12 -8.07 4.74 1.87
CA MET A 12 -7.52 3.40 1.68
C MET A 12 -7.39 3.02 0.19
N GLN A 13 -8.34 3.43 -0.65
CA GLN A 13 -8.27 3.21 -2.10
C GLN A 13 -7.12 4.00 -2.73
N ILE A 14 -6.96 5.28 -2.37
CA ILE A 14 -5.84 6.11 -2.82
C ILE A 14 -4.52 5.47 -2.36
N TYR A 15 -4.43 5.06 -1.09
CA TYR A 15 -3.24 4.42 -0.54
C TYR A 15 -2.89 3.11 -1.27
N SER A 16 -3.88 2.29 -1.64
CA SER A 16 -3.67 1.11 -2.48
C SER A 16 -3.03 1.46 -3.82
N TYR A 17 -3.44 2.55 -4.47
CA TYR A 17 -2.81 3.02 -5.70
C TYR A 17 -1.38 3.53 -5.46
N LEU A 18 -1.12 4.21 -4.34
CA LEU A 18 0.24 4.63 -3.98
C LEU A 18 1.19 3.45 -3.83
N ILE A 19 0.73 2.35 -3.18
CA ILE A 19 1.48 1.10 -3.08
C ILE A 19 1.81 0.57 -4.48
N ILE A 20 0.82 0.48 -5.37
CA ILE A 20 1.01 -0.01 -6.75
C ILE A 20 2.03 0.85 -7.51
N ILE A 21 1.86 2.18 -7.47
CA ILE A 21 2.79 3.12 -8.11
C ILE A 21 4.21 2.95 -7.55
N TYR A 22 4.36 2.82 -6.23
CA TYR A 22 5.65 2.63 -5.59
C TYR A 22 6.36 1.33 -6.03
N ILE A 23 5.61 0.22 -6.15
CA ILE A 23 6.16 -1.03 -6.66
C ILE A 23 6.58 -0.88 -8.13
N LEU A 24 5.75 -0.26 -8.97
CA LEU A 24 6.10 -0.03 -10.37
C LEU A 24 7.33 0.89 -10.52
N LEU A 25 7.48 1.88 -9.65
CA LEU A 25 8.68 2.72 -9.60
C LEU A 25 9.95 1.92 -9.30
N SER A 26 9.85 0.78 -8.62
CA SER A 26 11.02 -0.08 -8.37
C SER A 26 11.63 -0.66 -9.66
N TRP A 27 10.88 -0.69 -10.76
CA TRP A 27 11.38 -1.12 -12.08
C TRP A 27 12.16 -0.01 -12.80
N PHE A 28 12.08 1.23 -12.30
CA PHE A 28 12.74 2.40 -12.86
C PHE A 28 13.60 3.07 -11.78
N PRO A 29 14.87 2.64 -11.59
CA PRO A 29 15.71 3.11 -10.47
C PRO A 29 15.82 4.64 -10.36
N ASN A 30 16.03 5.33 -11.49
CA ASN A 30 16.09 6.80 -11.54
C ASN A 30 14.80 7.47 -11.02
N ALA A 31 13.63 6.87 -11.30
CA ALA A 31 12.34 7.39 -10.84
C ALA A 31 12.13 7.12 -9.35
N ARG A 32 12.57 5.95 -8.85
CA ARG A 32 12.54 5.61 -7.41
C ARG A 32 13.43 6.54 -6.59
N GLU A 33 14.59 6.93 -7.11
CA GLU A 33 15.55 7.79 -6.42
C GLU A 33 15.21 9.29 -6.50
N SER A 34 14.27 9.66 -7.38
CA SER A 34 13.75 11.02 -7.47
C SER A 34 13.12 11.50 -6.16
N SER A 35 12.99 12.82 -5.99
CA SER A 35 12.32 13.41 -4.82
C SER A 35 10.90 12.86 -4.62
N ILE A 36 10.16 12.66 -5.72
CA ILE A 36 8.80 12.10 -5.68
C ILE A 36 8.84 10.62 -5.26
N GLY A 37 9.76 9.83 -5.81
CA GLY A 37 9.94 8.42 -5.44
C GLY A 37 10.28 8.24 -3.96
N LYS A 38 11.13 9.10 -3.41
CA LYS A 38 11.48 9.12 -1.98
C LYS A 38 10.30 9.49 -1.08
N ILE A 39 9.49 10.48 -1.47
CA ILE A 39 8.27 10.85 -0.74
C ILE A 39 7.24 9.71 -0.78
N LEU A 40 7.04 9.08 -1.93
CA LEU A 40 6.16 7.91 -2.02
C LEU A 40 6.67 6.78 -1.12
N GLY A 41 7.98 6.53 -1.14
CA GLY A 41 8.62 5.56 -0.27
C GLY A 41 8.39 5.84 1.21
N SER A 42 8.56 7.07 1.68
CA SER A 42 8.36 7.38 3.11
C SER A 42 6.92 7.18 3.59
N VAL A 43 5.94 7.27 2.68
CA VAL A 43 4.52 7.04 2.96
C VAL A 43 4.13 5.56 2.89
N VAL A 44 4.72 4.81 1.96
CA VAL A 44 4.35 3.42 1.66
C VAL A 44 5.17 2.40 2.46
N GLU A 45 6.46 2.65 2.65
CA GLU A 45 7.40 1.71 3.29
C GLU A 45 7.03 1.31 4.72
N PRO A 46 6.59 2.22 5.62
CA PRO A 46 6.20 1.83 6.97
C PRO A 46 5.08 0.78 7.01
N TYR A 47 4.21 0.78 6.01
CA TYR A 47 3.16 -0.23 5.88
C TYR A 47 3.67 -1.52 5.23
N LEU A 48 4.53 -1.45 4.21
CA LEU A 48 5.05 -2.63 3.51
C LEU A 48 6.10 -3.40 4.32
N GLU A 49 6.90 -2.72 5.16
CA GLU A 49 8.01 -3.31 5.89
C GLU A 49 7.61 -4.50 6.78
N PRO A 50 6.51 -4.45 7.57
CA PRO A 50 6.02 -5.61 8.31
C PRO A 50 5.73 -6.83 7.42
N PHE A 51 5.15 -6.61 6.23
CA PHE A 51 4.85 -7.71 5.29
C PHE A 51 6.13 -8.31 4.72
N ARG A 52 7.13 -7.49 4.38
CA ARG A 52 8.45 -7.99 3.91
C ARG A 52 9.21 -8.77 4.97
N ARG A 53 9.03 -8.43 6.25
CA ARG A 53 9.64 -9.18 7.36
C ARG A 53 9.01 -10.56 7.55
N ILE A 54 7.73 -10.71 7.22
CA ILE A 54 6.97 -11.97 7.41
C ILE A 54 7.02 -12.82 6.14
N ILE A 55 6.96 -12.20 4.96
CA ILE A 55 6.83 -12.87 3.67
C ILE A 55 8.17 -12.79 2.95
N PRO A 56 8.90 -13.91 2.83
CA PRO A 56 10.15 -13.92 2.10
C PRO A 56 9.92 -13.62 0.61
N PRO A 57 10.87 -12.94 -0.07
CA PRO A 57 10.78 -12.73 -1.51
C PRO A 57 10.83 -14.06 -2.26
N LEU A 58 10.08 -14.15 -3.37
CA LEU A 58 10.12 -15.30 -4.27
C LEU A 58 11.18 -15.06 -5.34
N GLY A 59 12.40 -15.55 -5.06
CA GLY A 59 13.56 -15.26 -5.89
C GLY A 59 13.86 -13.76 -5.89
N MET A 60 13.76 -13.12 -7.06
CA MET A 60 13.99 -11.67 -7.21
C MET A 60 12.72 -10.83 -7.09
N ILE A 61 11.54 -11.45 -6.95
CA ILE A 61 10.25 -10.76 -6.94
C ILE A 61 9.76 -10.62 -5.50
N ASP A 62 9.53 -9.37 -5.08
CA ASP A 62 8.88 -9.05 -3.82
C ASP A 62 7.36 -9.21 -3.95
N ILE A 63 6.83 -10.30 -3.40
CA ILE A 63 5.39 -10.57 -3.36
C ILE A 63 4.67 -9.95 -2.15
N SER A 64 5.42 -9.42 -1.18
CA SER A 64 4.83 -8.81 0.03
C SER A 64 3.82 -7.70 -0.27
N PRO A 65 3.95 -6.87 -1.33
CA PRO A 65 3.00 -5.79 -1.55
C PRO A 65 1.64 -6.29 -2.04
N ILE A 66 1.59 -7.45 -2.70
CA ILE A 66 0.32 -8.10 -3.07
C ILE A 66 -0.45 -8.46 -1.80
N VAL A 67 0.24 -9.09 -0.85
CA VAL A 67 -0.38 -9.49 0.43
C VAL A 67 -0.77 -8.25 1.25
N ALA A 68 0.05 -7.20 1.22
CA ALA A 68 -0.27 -5.92 1.86
C ALA A 68 -1.55 -5.30 1.26
N ILE A 69 -1.71 -5.28 -0.06
CA ILE A 69 -2.93 -4.79 -0.72
C ILE A 69 -4.14 -5.65 -0.34
N VAL A 70 -4.00 -6.97 -0.28
CA VAL A 70 -5.07 -7.88 0.15
C VAL A 70 -5.48 -7.59 1.61
N ALA A 71 -4.50 -7.40 2.50
CA ALA A 71 -4.77 -7.03 3.90
C ALA A 71 -5.50 -5.68 4.00
N LEU A 72 -5.09 -4.69 3.20
CA LEU A 72 -5.77 -3.40 3.11
C LEU A 72 -7.21 -3.56 2.60
N HIS A 73 -7.45 -4.44 1.64
CA HIS A 73 -8.78 -4.76 1.14
C HIS A 73 -9.66 -5.39 2.23
N PHE A 74 -9.13 -6.31 3.03
CA PHE A 74 -9.85 -6.84 4.18
C PHE A 74 -10.19 -5.78 5.22
N ALA A 75 -9.26 -4.85 5.50
CA ALA A 75 -9.52 -3.73 6.38
C ALA A 75 -10.67 -2.83 5.87
N ARG A 76 -10.83 -2.69 4.55
CA ARG A 76 -11.99 -1.96 3.95
C ARG A 76 -13.32 -2.62 4.29
N PHE A 77 -13.41 -3.96 4.32
CA PHE A 77 -14.63 -4.64 4.76
C PHE A 77 -14.97 -4.31 6.23
N GLY A 78 -13.95 -4.23 7.09
CA GLY A 78 -14.14 -3.79 8.47
C GLY A 78 -14.68 -2.37 8.57
N VAL A 79 -14.13 -1.44 7.79
CA VAL A 79 -14.66 -0.06 7.72
C VAL A 79 -16.10 -0.05 7.20
N MET A 80 -16.41 -0.83 6.16
CA MET A 80 -17.77 -0.93 5.65
C MET A 80 -18.74 -1.42 6.73
N ALA A 81 -18.42 -2.51 7.42
CA ALA A 81 -19.28 -3.11 8.44
C ALA A 81 -19.50 -2.22 9.69
N LEU A 82 -18.57 -1.32 10.00
CA LEU A 82 -18.64 -0.46 11.19
C LEU A 82 -19.32 0.88 10.94
N PHE A 83 -19.22 1.43 9.73
CA PHE A 83 -19.64 2.80 9.41
C PHE A 83 -20.87 2.87 8.49
N PHE A 84 -21.31 1.73 7.94
CA PHE A 84 -22.46 1.58 7.06
C PHE A 84 -23.33 0.40 7.50
#